data_AF-A0A2E5VP41-F1
#
_entry.id   AF-A0A2E5VP41-F1
#
_cell.length_a   1.000
_cell.length_b   1.000
_cell.length_c   1.000
_cell.angle_alpha   90.00
_cell.angle_beta   90.00
_cell.angle_gamma   90.00
#
_symmetry.space_group_name_H-M   'P 1'
#
loop_
_entity.id
_entity.type
_entity.pdbx_description
1 polymer ?
#
loop_
_entity_poly.entity_id
_entity_poly.type
_entity_poly.pdbx_seq_one_letter_code
_entity_poly.pdbx_strand_id
1 'polypeptide(L)'
;MTDRSEDRTSEATMTSNQPPAFADRLPPAKDLLRWGLAAGALIVVTAAVLGLMGQSVWCRCGNLSLWAGDIWSSHNSQHPLDPYFFTHVLHGVLLCGCLYWLPRSIAAGWKFLLAVTIECGWEILENSSLVVERYRTATISLDYYGDSVCNSVFDVLACALGYGIASLAGRGKSVALIVTSELLMTLAVRDCLTLNVIMLVYPLEAIKQWQLGG
;
A
#
# COMPACT_ATOMS: atom_id res chain seq x y z
N MET A 1 43.97 56.02 12.40
CA MET A 1 44.22 54.57 12.52
C MET A 1 43.53 54.14 13.80
N THR A 2 42.23 53.89 13.70
CA THR A 2 41.37 53.46 14.80
C THR A 2 40.40 52.43 14.23
N ASP A 3 40.25 51.40 15.03
CA ASP A 3 39.59 50.11 14.89
C ASP A 3 38.33 50.07 14.02
N ARG A 4 38.31 49.12 13.07
CA ARG A 4 37.12 48.76 12.27
C ARG A 4 36.98 47.23 12.20
N SER A 5 37.45 46.53 13.24
CA SER A 5 37.58 45.06 13.25
C SER A 5 36.41 44.33 13.91
N GLU A 6 35.62 44.99 14.76
CA GLU A 6 34.74 44.26 15.70
C GLU A 6 33.28 44.10 15.25
N ASP A 7 32.86 44.71 14.13
CA ASP A 7 31.45 44.71 13.73
C ASP A 7 31.11 43.73 12.59
N ARG A 8 31.86 42.63 12.46
CA ARG A 8 31.66 41.64 11.38
C ARG A 8 31.48 40.19 11.84
N THR A 9 31.34 39.98 13.15
CA THR A 9 31.22 38.65 13.78
C THR A 9 29.84 38.36 14.35
N SER A 10 28.84 39.24 14.16
CA SER A 10 27.48 39.05 14.69
C SER A 10 26.44 38.61 13.64
N GLU A 11 26.69 38.81 12.33
CA GLU A 11 25.69 38.51 11.28
C GLU A 11 25.80 37.12 10.63
N ALA A 12 26.83 36.33 10.94
CA ALA A 12 27.13 35.08 10.23
C ALA A 12 26.68 33.80 10.96
N THR A 13 25.82 33.90 11.97
CA THR A 13 25.30 32.72 12.70
C THR A 13 23.77 32.72 12.74
N MET A 14 23.14 33.00 11.59
CA MET A 14 21.78 32.52 11.30
C MET A 14 21.83 31.52 10.15
N THR A 15 22.67 30.49 10.27
CA THR A 15 22.41 29.25 9.55
C THR A 15 21.17 28.63 10.17
N SER A 16 20.03 28.98 9.59
CA SER A 16 18.76 28.26 9.60
C SER A 16 18.96 26.80 10.03
N ASN A 17 18.71 26.53 11.32
CA ASN A 17 18.63 25.19 11.87
C ASN A 17 17.24 24.58 11.56
N GLN A 18 16.65 24.95 10.41
CA GLN A 18 15.49 24.28 9.87
C GLN A 18 15.96 22.86 9.51
N PRO A 19 15.34 21.79 10.04
CA PRO A 19 15.59 20.47 9.51
C PRO A 19 15.34 20.52 7.99
N PRO A 20 16.21 19.92 7.16
CA PRO A 20 15.98 19.91 5.72
C PRO A 20 14.56 19.42 5.48
N ALA A 21 13.85 20.13 4.61
CA ALA A 21 12.48 19.80 4.28
C ALA A 21 12.43 18.32 3.88
N PHE A 22 11.36 17.62 4.27
CA PHE A 22 11.17 16.21 3.92
C PHE A 22 11.33 15.95 2.39
N ALA A 23 11.11 17.00 1.59
CA ALA A 23 11.31 17.08 0.15
C ALA A 23 12.77 16.96 -0.36
N ASP A 24 13.80 17.22 0.45
CA ASP A 24 15.22 17.12 0.05
C ASP A 24 15.73 15.66 -0.05
N ARG A 25 14.82 14.68 -0.07
CA ARG A 25 15.12 13.23 -0.02
C ARG A 25 14.72 12.47 -1.28
N LEU A 26 14.29 13.14 -2.35
CA LEU A 26 14.04 12.47 -3.61
C LEU A 26 15.38 12.08 -4.26
N PRO A 27 15.64 10.78 -4.49
CA PRO A 27 16.88 10.36 -5.13
C PRO A 27 16.89 10.86 -6.59
N PRO A 28 18.07 11.09 -7.19
CA PRO A 28 18.18 11.60 -8.56
C PRO A 28 17.41 10.72 -9.56
N ALA A 29 16.94 11.26 -10.68
CA ALA A 29 16.06 10.55 -11.63
C ALA A 29 16.57 9.15 -12.08
N LYS A 30 17.89 9.00 -12.26
CA LYS A 30 18.53 7.70 -12.56
C LYS A 30 18.31 6.65 -11.46
N ASP A 31 18.22 7.09 -10.22
CA ASP A 31 17.96 6.24 -9.08
C ASP A 31 16.47 5.86 -9.01
N LEU A 32 15.55 6.74 -9.43
CA LEU A 32 14.14 6.36 -9.55
C LEU A 32 13.94 5.27 -10.60
N LEU A 33 14.63 5.35 -11.75
CA LEU A 33 14.55 4.33 -12.80
C LEU A 33 15.05 2.97 -12.31
N ARG A 34 16.23 2.89 -11.67
CA ARG A 34 16.75 1.59 -11.16
C ARG A 34 15.81 0.94 -10.14
N TRP A 35 15.23 1.74 -9.24
CA TRP A 35 14.34 1.22 -8.20
C TRP A 35 12.98 0.81 -8.79
N GLY A 36 12.48 1.58 -9.77
CA GLY A 36 11.28 1.24 -10.54
C GLY A 36 11.45 -0.07 -11.33
N LEU A 37 12.60 -0.26 -11.99
CA LEU A 37 12.89 -1.52 -12.71
C LEU A 37 12.99 -2.72 -11.75
N ALA A 38 13.62 -2.56 -10.59
CA ALA A 38 13.70 -3.61 -9.59
C ALA A 38 12.32 -3.96 -9.01
N ALA A 39 11.48 -2.96 -8.73
CA ALA A 39 10.09 -3.20 -8.32
C ALA A 39 9.27 -3.87 -9.43
N GLY A 40 9.43 -3.45 -10.68
CA GLY A 40 8.81 -4.08 -11.83
C GLY A 40 9.21 -5.55 -11.99
N ALA A 41 10.49 -5.89 -11.74
CA ALA A 41 10.94 -7.28 -11.74
C ALA A 41 10.28 -8.11 -10.63
N LEU A 42 10.13 -7.55 -9.42
CA LEU A 42 9.39 -8.22 -8.33
C LEU A 42 7.94 -8.49 -8.71
N ILE A 43 7.24 -7.50 -9.29
CA ILE A 43 5.85 -7.64 -9.75
C ILE A 43 5.73 -8.75 -10.81
N VAL A 44 6.65 -8.80 -11.78
CA VAL A 44 6.66 -9.86 -12.81
C VAL A 44 6.87 -11.24 -12.20
N VAL A 45 7.78 -11.36 -11.22
CA VAL A 45 8.01 -12.62 -10.50
C VAL A 45 6.76 -13.02 -9.72
N THR A 46 6.13 -12.10 -8.99
CA THR A 46 4.88 -12.35 -8.25
C THR A 46 3.77 -12.81 -9.19
N ALA A 47 3.58 -12.14 -10.32
CA ALA A 47 2.58 -12.51 -11.32
C ALA A 47 2.81 -13.92 -11.87
N ALA A 48 4.07 -14.30 -12.13
CA ALA A 48 4.41 -15.65 -12.55
C ALA A 48 4.13 -16.68 -11.45
N VAL A 49 4.46 -16.38 -10.19
CA VAL A 49 4.16 -17.25 -9.03
C VAL A 49 2.66 -17.46 -8.87
N LEU A 50 1.86 -16.40 -8.92
CA LEU A 50 0.39 -16.50 -8.84
C LEU A 50 -0.20 -17.30 -9.99
N GLY A 51 0.31 -17.12 -11.21
CA GLY A 51 -0.06 -17.94 -12.36
C GLY A 51 0.26 -19.43 -12.16
N LEU A 52 1.42 -19.75 -11.57
CA LEU A 52 1.81 -21.13 -11.22
C LEU A 52 0.97 -21.70 -10.06
N MET A 53 0.45 -20.85 -9.16
CA MET A 53 -0.51 -21.22 -8.12
C MET A 53 -1.93 -21.48 -8.68
N GLY A 54 -2.16 -21.22 -9.97
CA GLY A 54 -3.42 -21.47 -10.65
C GLY A 54 -4.38 -20.26 -10.70
N GLN A 55 -3.91 -19.07 -10.30
CA GLN A 55 -4.72 -17.86 -10.39
C GLN A 55 -4.99 -17.49 -11.85
N SER A 56 -6.22 -17.07 -12.14
CA SER A 56 -6.57 -16.64 -13.50
C SER A 56 -5.90 -15.32 -13.84
N VAL A 57 -5.45 -15.16 -15.09
CA VAL A 57 -4.85 -13.91 -15.55
C VAL A 57 -5.84 -12.75 -15.53
N TRP A 58 -7.12 -13.03 -15.78
CA TRP A 58 -8.21 -12.07 -15.82
C TRP A 58 -9.49 -12.68 -15.25
N CYS A 59 -10.49 -11.84 -14.95
CA CYS A 59 -11.83 -12.27 -14.57
C CYS A 59 -12.41 -13.33 -15.51
N ARG A 60 -12.81 -14.48 -14.95
CA ARG A 60 -13.41 -15.60 -15.69
C ARG A 60 -14.84 -15.33 -16.17
N CYS A 61 -15.47 -14.25 -15.69
CA CYS A 61 -16.83 -13.88 -16.05
C CYS A 61 -16.94 -13.32 -17.49
N GLY A 62 -15.84 -13.20 -18.23
CA GLY A 62 -15.83 -12.89 -19.66
C GLY A 62 -16.04 -11.43 -20.03
N ASN A 63 -16.13 -10.53 -19.05
CA ASN A 63 -16.24 -9.08 -19.27
C ASN A 63 -14.89 -8.39 -19.08
N LEU A 64 -14.54 -7.49 -20.00
CA LEU A 64 -13.39 -6.59 -19.87
C LEU A 64 -13.84 -5.34 -19.12
N SER A 65 -13.74 -5.36 -17.79
CA SER A 65 -13.93 -4.18 -16.96
C SER A 65 -12.61 -3.79 -16.31
N LEU A 66 -12.39 -2.49 -16.11
CA LEU A 66 -11.26 -2.02 -15.31
C LEU A 66 -11.63 -1.91 -13.83
N TRP A 67 -12.92 -1.90 -13.51
CA TRP A 67 -13.45 -1.67 -12.16
C TRP A 67 -14.53 -2.69 -11.79
N ALA A 68 -14.48 -3.20 -10.56
CA ALA A 68 -15.57 -3.94 -9.93
C ALA A 68 -15.93 -3.32 -8.58
N GLY A 69 -17.07 -2.63 -8.50
CA GLY A 69 -17.49 -1.92 -7.28
C GLY A 69 -18.29 -2.76 -6.28
N ASP A 70 -18.83 -3.89 -6.71
CA ASP A 70 -19.63 -4.77 -5.86
C ASP A 70 -18.76 -5.85 -5.24
N ILE A 71 -18.43 -5.66 -3.96
CA ILE A 71 -17.59 -6.58 -3.17
C ILE A 71 -18.24 -7.94 -2.92
N TRP A 72 -19.55 -8.07 -3.17
CA TRP A 72 -20.31 -9.30 -3.00
C TRP A 72 -20.41 -10.12 -4.29
N SER A 73 -19.88 -9.58 -5.39
CA SER A 73 -19.93 -10.23 -6.69
C SER A 73 -18.71 -11.10 -6.96
N SER A 74 -18.84 -12.07 -7.87
CA SER A 74 -17.71 -12.84 -8.40
C SER A 74 -16.73 -12.01 -9.24
N HIS A 75 -16.99 -10.72 -9.44
CA HIS A 75 -16.05 -9.80 -10.07
C HIS A 75 -15.09 -9.14 -9.07
N ASN A 76 -15.37 -9.20 -7.77
CA ASN A 76 -14.49 -8.64 -6.76
C ASN A 76 -13.10 -9.31 -6.82
N SER A 77 -12.04 -8.52 -6.76
CA SER A 77 -10.65 -8.98 -6.90
C SER A 77 -10.28 -9.64 -8.24
N GLN A 78 -11.13 -9.50 -9.27
CA GLN A 78 -10.89 -10.13 -10.58
C GLN A 78 -10.52 -9.14 -11.69
N HIS A 79 -10.67 -7.85 -11.45
CA HIS A 79 -10.37 -6.78 -12.40
C HIS A 79 -9.24 -5.91 -11.83
N PRO A 80 -8.60 -5.06 -12.65
CA PRO A 80 -7.50 -4.22 -12.18
C PRO A 80 -7.78 -3.39 -10.93
N LEU A 81 -9.02 -2.91 -10.76
CA LEU A 81 -9.39 -2.04 -9.65
C LEU A 81 -10.70 -2.52 -9.02
N ASP A 82 -10.75 -2.44 -7.70
CA ASP A 82 -11.92 -2.65 -6.87
C ASP A 82 -11.79 -1.80 -5.58
N PRO A 83 -12.73 -1.87 -4.63
CA PRO A 83 -12.61 -1.14 -3.37
C PRO A 83 -11.35 -1.48 -2.56
N TYR A 84 -10.79 -2.69 -2.67
CA TYR A 84 -9.60 -3.13 -1.96
C TYR A 84 -8.31 -2.51 -2.51
N PHE A 85 -8.31 -1.96 -3.73
CA PHE A 85 -7.23 -1.07 -4.19
C PHE A 85 -6.87 0.00 -3.14
N PHE A 86 -7.87 0.57 -2.45
CA PHE A 86 -7.63 1.56 -1.40
C PHE A 86 -6.95 0.97 -0.15
N THR A 87 -7.20 -0.30 0.20
CA THR A 87 -6.49 -0.97 1.31
C THR A 87 -5.03 -1.20 0.95
N HIS A 88 -4.72 -1.57 -0.29
CA HIS A 88 -3.34 -1.71 -0.75
C HIS A 88 -2.60 -0.36 -0.82
N VAL A 89 -3.28 0.75 -1.18
CA VAL A 89 -2.71 2.09 -0.98
C VAL A 89 -2.37 2.31 0.50
N LEU A 90 -3.23 1.91 1.44
CA LEU A 90 -2.95 2.03 2.87
C LEU A 90 -1.81 1.12 3.33
N HIS A 91 -1.65 -0.09 2.77
CA HIS A 91 -0.46 -0.92 3.02
C HIS A 91 0.82 -0.13 2.72
N GLY A 92 0.88 0.52 1.56
CA GLY A 92 2.01 1.36 1.17
C GLY A 92 2.30 2.49 2.16
N VAL A 93 1.24 3.18 2.61
CA VAL A 93 1.36 4.27 3.60
C VAL A 93 1.87 3.74 4.95
N LEU A 94 1.30 2.62 5.43
CA LEU A 94 1.67 2.00 6.70
C LEU A 94 3.11 1.47 6.66
N LEU A 95 3.49 0.77 5.59
CA LEU A 95 4.84 0.27 5.36
C LEU A 95 5.85 1.42 5.30
N CYS A 96 5.53 2.53 4.62
CA CYS A 96 6.37 3.72 4.66
C CYS A 96 6.57 4.24 6.09
N GLY A 97 5.49 4.26 6.89
CA GLY A 97 5.53 4.64 8.32
C GLY A 97 6.37 3.69 9.18
N CYS A 98 6.24 2.37 8.97
CA CYS A 98 7.00 1.34 9.68
C CYS A 98 8.49 1.38 9.31
N LEU A 99 8.80 1.48 8.02
CA LEU A 99 10.18 1.51 7.52
C LEU A 99 10.89 2.84 7.76
N TYR A 100 10.16 3.88 8.18
CA TYR A 100 10.74 5.13 8.67
C TYR A 100 11.70 4.90 9.84
N TRP A 101 11.41 3.92 10.72
CA TRP A 101 12.22 3.60 11.89
C TRP A 101 13.53 2.88 11.58
N LEU A 102 13.70 2.38 10.35
CA LEU A 102 14.97 1.79 9.92
C LEU A 102 16.10 2.84 9.87
N PRO A 103 17.37 2.42 10.09
CA PRO A 103 18.52 3.32 10.08
C PRO A 103 18.56 4.24 8.87
N ARG A 104 18.94 5.51 9.09
CA ARG A 104 19.05 6.52 8.03
C ARG A 104 20.14 6.22 7.00
N SER A 105 21.07 5.32 7.32
CA SER A 105 22.09 4.81 6.40
C SER A 105 21.51 3.95 5.27
N ILE A 106 20.30 3.40 5.44
CA ILE A 106 19.61 2.64 4.39
C ILE A 106 19.02 3.61 3.38
N ALA A 107 19.45 3.48 2.12
CA ALA A 107 18.95 4.31 1.02
C ALA A 107 17.42 4.18 0.88
N ALA A 108 16.75 5.30 0.57
CA ALA A 108 15.28 5.33 0.45
C ALA A 108 14.73 4.29 -0.53
N GLY A 109 15.47 4.01 -1.61
CA GLY A 109 15.07 2.99 -2.58
C GLY A 109 15.09 1.55 -2.04
N TRP A 110 15.98 1.21 -1.11
CA TRP A 110 15.94 -0.09 -0.44
C TRP A 110 14.73 -0.22 0.48
N LYS A 111 14.34 0.87 1.17
CA LYS A 111 13.11 0.90 1.97
C LYS A 111 11.88 0.73 1.09
N PHE A 112 11.85 1.40 -0.07
CA PHE A 112 10.80 1.22 -1.06
C PHE A 112 10.73 -0.22 -1.59
N LEU A 113 11.86 -0.81 -1.99
CA LEU A 113 11.89 -2.20 -2.45
C LEU A 113 11.45 -3.19 -1.36
N LEU A 114 11.81 -2.93 -0.10
CA LEU A 114 11.37 -3.75 1.01
C LEU A 114 9.84 -3.66 1.20
N ALA A 115 9.24 -2.48 1.07
CA ALA A 115 7.78 -2.34 1.10
C ALA A 115 7.11 -3.13 -0.03
N VAL A 116 7.58 -2.96 -1.28
CA VAL A 116 7.07 -3.70 -2.44
C VAL A 116 7.25 -5.22 -2.26
N THR A 117 8.38 -5.66 -1.70
CA THR A 117 8.64 -7.08 -1.44
C THR A 117 7.67 -7.65 -0.40
N ILE A 118 7.39 -6.90 0.66
CA ILE A 118 6.40 -7.29 1.67
C ILE A 118 5.01 -7.41 1.03
N GLU A 119 4.63 -6.45 0.19
CA GLU A 119 3.35 -6.50 -0.53
C GLU A 119 3.26 -7.69 -1.47
N CYS A 120 4.28 -7.94 -2.28
CA CYS A 120 4.34 -9.14 -3.12
C CYS A 120 4.22 -10.43 -2.30
N GLY A 121 4.82 -10.46 -1.10
CA GLY A 121 4.68 -11.58 -0.18
C GLY A 121 3.26 -11.72 0.37
N TRP A 122 2.59 -10.60 0.64
CA TRP A 122 1.19 -10.55 1.02
C TRP A 122 0.29 -11.09 -0.09
N GLU A 123 0.42 -10.62 -1.33
CA GLU A 123 -0.36 -11.13 -2.48
C GLU A 123 -0.24 -12.65 -2.66
N ILE A 124 0.97 -13.18 -2.55
CA ILE A 124 1.21 -14.63 -2.65
C ILE A 124 0.55 -15.37 -1.47
N LEU A 125 0.62 -14.80 -0.26
CA LEU A 125 0.03 -15.40 0.93
C LEU A 125 -1.50 -15.34 0.90
N GLU A 126 -2.07 -14.21 0.51
CA GLU A 126 -3.50 -13.95 0.35
C GLU A 126 -4.13 -14.94 -0.63
N ASN A 127 -3.46 -15.18 -1.75
CA ASN A 127 -3.89 -16.12 -2.78
C ASN A 127 -3.55 -17.59 -2.48
N SER A 128 -2.98 -17.89 -1.30
CA SER A 128 -2.76 -19.25 -0.86
C SER A 128 -4.05 -19.90 -0.35
N SER A 129 -4.16 -21.22 -0.45
CA SER A 129 -5.32 -21.96 0.06
C SER A 129 -5.59 -21.71 1.55
N LEU A 130 -4.55 -21.38 2.32
CA LEU A 130 -4.67 -21.08 3.74
C LEU A 130 -5.50 -19.81 3.98
N VAL A 131 -5.18 -18.73 3.27
CA VAL A 131 -5.83 -17.43 3.47
C VAL A 131 -7.16 -17.36 2.72
N VAL A 132 -7.24 -17.89 1.50
CA VAL A 132 -8.51 -17.97 0.75
C VAL A 132 -9.58 -18.74 1.55
N GLU A 133 -9.24 -19.89 2.13
CA GLU A 133 -10.20 -20.65 2.95
C GLU A 133 -10.55 -19.91 4.25
N ARG A 134 -9.58 -19.17 4.80
CA ARG A 134 -9.84 -18.31 5.97
C ARG A 134 -10.83 -17.20 5.62
N TYR A 135 -10.69 -16.53 4.47
CA TYR A 135 -11.66 -15.53 4.01
C TYR A 135 -13.04 -16.15 3.81
N ARG A 136 -13.14 -17.27 3.09
CA ARG A 136 -14.42 -17.97 2.86
C ARG A 136 -15.16 -18.34 4.14
N THR A 137 -14.43 -18.79 5.15
CA THR A 137 -15.02 -19.29 6.41
C THR A 137 -15.27 -18.18 7.43
N ALA A 138 -14.34 -17.23 7.55
CA ALA A 138 -14.31 -16.25 8.61
C ALA A 138 -14.94 -14.90 8.22
N THR A 139 -14.91 -14.51 6.96
CA THR A 139 -15.36 -13.18 6.50
C THR A 139 -16.64 -13.26 5.67
N ILE A 140 -16.97 -12.16 5.00
CA ILE A 140 -18.10 -11.99 4.11
C ILE A 140 -17.87 -12.57 2.71
N SER A 141 -16.66 -13.06 2.43
CA SER A 141 -16.17 -13.40 1.09
C SER A 141 -16.42 -14.88 0.75
N LEU A 142 -17.67 -15.36 0.88
CA LEU A 142 -18.03 -16.78 0.70
C LEU A 142 -17.66 -17.35 -0.68
N ASP A 143 -17.76 -16.52 -1.72
CA ASP A 143 -17.40 -16.84 -3.11
C ASP A 143 -16.06 -16.22 -3.53
N TYR A 144 -15.15 -16.01 -2.58
CA TYR A 144 -13.79 -15.60 -2.88
C TYR A 144 -12.93 -16.81 -3.22
N TYR A 145 -12.20 -16.70 -4.33
CA TYR A 145 -11.35 -17.76 -4.88
C TYR A 145 -9.88 -17.33 -4.98
N GLY A 146 -9.53 -16.21 -4.36
CA GLY A 146 -8.30 -15.48 -4.63
C GLY A 146 -8.49 -14.44 -5.74
N ASP A 147 -7.48 -13.61 -5.87
CA ASP A 147 -7.40 -12.52 -6.82
C ASP A 147 -6.92 -13.04 -8.18
N SER A 148 -7.38 -12.36 -9.23
CA SER A 148 -6.74 -12.54 -10.53
C SER A 148 -5.31 -12.01 -10.51
N VAL A 149 -4.42 -12.58 -11.34
CA VAL A 149 -3.04 -12.08 -11.49
C VAL A 149 -3.03 -10.59 -11.84
N CYS A 150 -3.99 -10.14 -12.66
CA CYS A 150 -4.09 -8.72 -13.02
C CYS A 150 -4.47 -7.83 -11.82
N ASN A 151 -5.36 -8.27 -10.95
CA ASN A 151 -5.73 -7.54 -9.73
C ASN A 151 -4.52 -7.42 -8.80
N SER A 152 -3.90 -8.54 -8.43
CA SER A 152 -2.70 -8.55 -7.58
C SER A 152 -1.56 -7.66 -8.09
N VAL A 153 -1.37 -7.59 -9.41
CA VAL A 153 -0.39 -6.65 -10.01
C VAL A 153 -0.76 -5.21 -9.69
N PHE A 154 -2.03 -4.83 -9.84
CA PHE A 154 -2.51 -3.49 -9.54
C PHE A 154 -2.53 -3.19 -8.04
N ASP A 155 -2.73 -4.20 -7.19
CA ASP A 155 -2.65 -4.06 -5.73
C ASP A 155 -1.21 -3.77 -5.27
N VAL A 156 -0.22 -4.47 -5.82
CA VAL A 156 1.19 -4.12 -5.58
C VAL A 156 1.53 -2.71 -6.10
N LEU A 157 0.97 -2.31 -7.24
CA LEU A 157 1.13 -0.94 -7.75
C LEU A 157 0.44 0.09 -6.85
N ALA A 158 -0.71 -0.24 -6.26
CA ALA A 158 -1.43 0.58 -5.30
C ALA A 158 -0.59 0.80 -4.03
N CYS A 159 0.04 -0.26 -3.52
CA CYS A 159 0.97 -0.17 -2.40
C CYS A 159 2.20 0.68 -2.74
N ALA A 160 2.79 0.50 -3.92
CA ALA A 160 3.90 1.36 -4.38
C ALA A 160 3.49 2.84 -4.45
N LEU A 161 2.27 3.13 -4.94
CA LEU A 161 1.69 4.46 -4.99
C LEU A 161 1.48 5.03 -3.58
N GLY A 162 0.89 4.27 -2.67
CA GLY A 162 0.66 4.67 -1.28
C GLY A 162 1.96 4.99 -0.53
N TYR A 163 2.99 4.16 -0.73
CA TYR A 163 4.33 4.43 -0.21
C TYR A 163 4.89 5.74 -0.76
N GLY A 164 4.77 5.96 -2.08
CA GLY A 164 5.18 7.21 -2.73
C GLY A 164 4.48 8.42 -2.15
N ILE A 165 3.15 8.38 -2.00
CA ILE A 165 2.35 9.44 -1.38
C ILE A 165 2.84 9.71 0.05
N ALA A 166 2.99 8.69 0.89
CA ALA A 166 3.44 8.86 2.27
C ALA A 166 4.86 9.44 2.37
N SER A 167 5.74 9.04 1.45
CA SER A 167 7.11 9.55 1.34
C SER A 167 7.20 11.03 0.92
N LEU A 168 6.11 11.63 0.45
CA LEU A 168 6.04 13.04 0.06
C LEU A 168 5.14 13.88 0.97
N ALA A 169 4.04 13.30 1.45
CA ALA A 169 2.96 14.04 2.11
C ALA A 169 3.27 14.39 3.58
N GLY A 170 4.20 13.67 4.22
CA GLY A 170 4.53 13.83 5.63
C GLY A 170 3.46 13.27 6.58
N ARG A 171 3.80 13.16 7.86
CA ARG A 171 3.04 12.36 8.85
C ARG A 171 1.56 12.76 8.98
N GLY A 172 1.27 14.06 9.05
CA GLY A 172 -0.11 14.54 9.23
C GLY A 172 -1.03 14.18 8.05
N LYS A 173 -0.54 14.36 6.82
CA LYS A 173 -1.32 14.02 5.62
C LYS A 173 -1.45 12.50 5.44
N SER A 174 -0.43 11.72 5.81
CA SER A 174 -0.51 10.26 5.83
C SER A 174 -1.56 9.74 6.82
N VAL A 175 -1.62 10.31 8.02
CA VAL A 175 -2.66 9.97 9.01
C VAL A 175 -4.05 10.36 8.49
N ALA A 176 -4.19 11.56 7.92
CA ALA A 176 -5.45 11.99 7.31
C ALA A 176 -5.89 11.04 6.20
N LEU A 177 -4.97 10.61 5.33
CA LEU A 177 -5.26 9.65 4.26
C LEU A 177 -5.76 8.31 4.81
N ILE A 178 -5.09 7.74 5.83
CA ILE A 178 -5.54 6.51 6.49
C ILE A 178 -6.96 6.67 7.03
N VAL A 179 -7.20 7.71 7.83
CA VAL A 179 -8.50 7.93 8.47
C VAL A 179 -9.60 8.15 7.44
N THR A 180 -9.36 8.97 6.42
CA THR A 180 -10.35 9.24 5.37
C THR A 180 -10.64 7.98 4.54
N SER A 181 -9.63 7.21 4.15
CA SER A 181 -9.85 5.96 3.41
C SER A 181 -10.63 4.94 4.23
N GLU A 182 -10.25 4.71 5.49
CA GLU A 182 -10.95 3.78 6.40
C GLU A 182 -12.44 4.17 6.56
N LEU A 183 -12.71 5.46 6.79
CA LEU A 183 -14.08 5.96 6.92
C LEU A 183 -14.88 5.82 5.62
N LEU A 184 -14.30 6.22 4.48
CA LEU A 184 -14.99 6.14 3.19
C LEU A 184 -15.31 4.70 2.83
N MET A 185 -14.39 3.76 3.02
CA MET A 185 -14.62 2.35 2.74
C MET A 185 -15.68 1.77 3.68
N THR A 186 -15.55 2.02 4.99
CA THR A 186 -16.53 1.57 6.00
C THR A 186 -17.95 2.05 5.64
N LEU A 187 -18.10 3.30 5.18
CA LEU A 187 -19.40 3.86 4.83
C LEU A 187 -19.91 3.38 3.45
N ALA A 188 -19.02 3.23 2.47
CA ALA A 188 -19.41 2.92 1.09
C ALA A 188 -19.66 1.43 0.86
N VAL A 189 -18.81 0.56 1.42
CA VAL A 189 -18.83 -0.89 1.16
C VAL A 189 -19.01 -1.74 2.41
N ARG A 190 -19.11 -1.12 3.60
CA ARG A 190 -19.20 -1.83 4.90
C ARG A 190 -18.03 -2.78 5.16
N ASP A 191 -16.88 -2.49 4.58
CA ASP A 191 -15.62 -3.17 4.87
C ASP A 191 -14.49 -2.15 4.72
N CYS A 192 -13.35 -2.42 5.37
CA CYS A 192 -12.15 -1.60 5.30
C CYS A 192 -10.95 -2.42 5.76
N LEU A 193 -9.73 -1.88 5.61
CA LEU A 193 -8.51 -2.59 6.00
C LEU A 193 -8.55 -3.04 7.47
N THR A 194 -8.95 -2.15 8.38
CA THR A 194 -9.01 -2.48 9.81
C THR A 194 -9.99 -3.63 10.09
N LEU A 195 -11.19 -3.59 9.51
CA LEU A 195 -12.19 -4.65 9.69
C LEU A 195 -11.72 -5.96 9.07
N ASN A 196 -11.12 -5.90 7.88
CA ASN A 196 -10.58 -7.06 7.17
C ASN A 196 -9.50 -7.77 8.00
N VAL A 197 -8.53 -7.03 8.56
CA VAL A 197 -7.48 -7.58 9.43
C VAL A 197 -8.07 -8.21 10.70
N ILE A 198 -9.02 -7.54 11.35
CA ILE A 198 -9.70 -8.09 12.53
C ILE A 198 -10.39 -9.40 12.17
N MET A 199 -11.17 -9.42 11.09
CA MET A 199 -11.94 -10.58 10.67
C MET A 199 -11.06 -11.76 10.22
N LEU A 200 -9.92 -11.48 9.61
CA LEU A 200 -8.95 -12.50 9.21
C LEU A 200 -8.29 -13.18 10.43
N VAL A 201 -7.83 -12.39 11.39
CA VAL A 201 -7.09 -12.87 12.57
C VAL A 201 -8.04 -13.42 13.64
N TYR A 202 -9.05 -12.64 14.01
CA TYR A 202 -10.00 -12.93 15.08
C TYR A 202 -11.44 -12.58 14.66
N PRO A 203 -12.12 -13.48 13.92
CA PRO A 203 -13.44 -13.22 13.39
C PRO A 203 -14.45 -12.98 14.50
N LEU A 204 -15.22 -11.89 14.35
CA LEU A 204 -16.26 -11.47 15.27
C LEU A 204 -17.60 -11.50 14.56
N GLU A 205 -18.55 -12.28 15.09
CA GLU A 205 -19.88 -12.41 14.50
C GLU A 205 -20.60 -11.06 14.39
N ALA A 206 -20.44 -10.18 15.38
CA ALA A 206 -21.02 -8.83 15.36
C ALA A 206 -20.52 -7.99 14.17
N ILE A 207 -19.24 -8.12 13.79
CA ILE A 207 -18.71 -7.45 12.61
C ILE A 207 -19.31 -8.09 11.36
N LYS A 208 -19.25 -9.42 11.24
CA LYS A 208 -19.79 -10.16 10.08
C LYS A 208 -21.24 -9.78 9.76
N GLN A 209 -22.12 -9.76 10.76
CA GLN A 209 -23.53 -9.38 10.59
C GLN A 209 -23.68 -7.92 10.15
N TRP A 210 -22.90 -7.00 10.73
CA TRP A 210 -22.92 -5.60 10.32
C TRP A 210 -22.47 -5.42 8.87
N GLN A 211 -21.43 -6.13 8.43
CA GLN A 211 -20.94 -6.08 7.05
C GLN A 211 -22.00 -6.59 6.05
N LEU A 212 -22.71 -7.67 6.40
CA LEU A 212 -23.83 -8.21 5.62
C LEU A 212 -25.06 -7.27 5.54
N GLY A 213 -25.08 -6.21 6.35
CA GLY A 213 -26.13 -5.21 6.35
C GLY A 213 -27.19 -5.37 7.45
N GLY A 214 -26.93 -6.23 8.43
CA GLY A 214 -27.83 -6.51 9.56
C GLY A 214 -28.66 -7.77 9.39
#